data_AF-A0A835ZEA6-F1
#
_entry.id   AF-A0A835ZEA6-F1
#
_cell.length_a   1.000
_cell.length_b   1.000
_cell.length_c   1.000
_cell.angle_alpha   90.00
_cell.angle_beta   90.00
_cell.angle_gamma   90.00
#
_symmetry.space_group_name_H-M   'P 1'
#
loop_
_entity.id
_entity.type
_entity.pdbx_description
1 polymer ?
#
loop_
_entity_poly.entity_id
_entity_poly.type
_entity_poly.pdbx_seq_one_letter_code
_entity_poly.pdbx_strand_id
1 'polypeptide(L)'
;LDTGDIVLFSRPCQRMGVLGCILCLGTKTVHATPWDHIGVVVKDKDGTNRIWEAAFSGVKHYDLHARLQRSSAYMIAVRRLYTERNDAMRESARQYVAEIEQRPYKASYAQLVRVAVSQYPAKRRRRDLHRSMRRLEEDATFVESEL
;
A
#
# COMPACT_ATOMS: atom_id res chain seq x y z
N LEU A 1 -11.80 8.01 -5.39
CA LEU A 1 -10.34 7.87 -5.27
C LEU A 1 -9.73 9.17 -5.73
N ASP A 2 -8.77 9.68 -4.98
CA ASP A 2 -8.07 10.92 -5.28
C ASP A 2 -6.59 10.82 -4.90
N THR A 3 -5.83 11.87 -5.22
CA THR A 3 -4.41 11.98 -4.87
C THR A 3 -4.17 11.69 -3.38
N GLY A 4 -3.19 10.81 -3.12
CA GLY A 4 -2.77 10.40 -1.79
C GLY A 4 -3.51 9.18 -1.23
N ASP A 5 -4.58 8.71 -1.89
CA ASP A 5 -5.21 7.44 -1.50
C ASP A 5 -4.25 6.27 -1.76
N ILE A 6 -4.25 5.29 -0.87
CA ILE A 6 -3.43 4.09 -0.98
C ILE A 6 -4.32 2.92 -1.42
N VAL A 7 -3.89 2.23 -2.47
CA VAL A 7 -4.49 0.97 -2.93
C VAL A 7 -3.63 -0.18 -2.43
N LEU A 8 -4.26 -1.13 -1.74
CA LEU A 8 -3.65 -2.33 -1.19
C LEU A 8 -4.10 -3.53 -2.00
N PHE A 9 -3.17 -4.40 -2.38
CA PHE A 9 -3.46 -5.63 -3.12
C PHE A 9 -3.12 -6.85 -2.27
N SER A 10 -4.00 -7.85 -2.34
CA SER A 10 -3.74 -9.20 -1.89
C SER A 10 -3.74 -10.14 -3.09
N ARG A 11 -2.55 -10.54 -3.52
CA ARG A 11 -2.33 -11.45 -4.65
C ARG A 11 -2.08 -12.88 -4.18
N PRO A 12 -2.42 -13.88 -4.99
CA PRO A 12 -2.08 -15.27 -4.69
C PRO A 12 -0.56 -15.47 -4.87
N CYS A 13 0.17 -15.62 -3.76
CA CYS A 13 1.64 -15.71 -3.75
C CYS A 13 2.17 -16.84 -4.65
N GLN A 14 1.45 -17.95 -4.74
CA GLN A 14 1.78 -19.12 -5.55
C GLN A 14 1.70 -18.89 -7.06
N ARG A 15 1.02 -17.83 -7.52
CA ARG A 15 0.97 -17.46 -8.95
C ARG A 15 2.10 -16.52 -9.36
N MET A 16 2.99 -16.17 -8.43
CA MET A 16 4.16 -15.34 -8.69
C MET A 16 5.37 -16.24 -8.97
N GLY A 17 6.37 -15.72 -9.70
CA GLY A 17 7.67 -16.40 -9.80
C GLY A 17 8.32 -16.60 -8.42
N VAL A 18 9.31 -17.49 -8.33
CA VAL A 18 9.94 -17.94 -7.06
C VAL A 18 10.25 -16.78 -6.10
N LEU A 19 10.95 -15.76 -6.59
CA LEU A 19 11.29 -14.59 -5.77
C LEU A 19 10.05 -13.81 -5.30
N GLY A 20 9.07 -13.60 -6.19
CA GLY A 20 7.82 -12.94 -5.85
C GLY A 20 7.01 -13.72 -4.81
N CYS A 21 7.00 -15.06 -4.90
CA CYS A 21 6.36 -15.94 -3.94
C CYS A 21 6.99 -15.80 -2.55
N ILE A 22 8.33 -15.82 -2.46
CA ILE A 22 9.06 -15.63 -1.20
C ILE A 22 8.74 -14.28 -0.57
N LEU A 23 8.77 -13.18 -1.35
CA LEU A 23 8.45 -11.85 -0.83
C LEU A 23 7.00 -11.74 -0.38
N CYS A 24 6.06 -12.31 -1.14
CA CYS A 24 4.64 -12.30 -0.82
C CYS A 24 4.34 -13.09 0.46
N LEU A 25 4.82 -14.33 0.55
CA LEU A 25 4.62 -15.19 1.73
C LEU A 25 5.31 -14.60 2.95
N GLY A 26 6.58 -14.18 2.82
CA GLY A 26 7.31 -13.54 3.92
C GLY A 26 6.58 -12.30 4.42
N THR A 27 6.14 -11.44 3.50
CA THR A 27 5.43 -10.22 3.88
C THR A 27 4.13 -10.53 4.63
N LYS A 28 3.31 -11.43 4.10
CA LYS A 28 2.00 -11.73 4.70
C LYS A 28 2.11 -12.43 6.06
N THR A 29 3.03 -13.39 6.17
CA THR A 29 3.19 -14.19 7.39
C THR A 29 3.92 -13.43 8.49
N VAL A 30 5.08 -12.83 8.19
CA VAL A 30 5.92 -12.16 9.20
C VAL A 30 5.29 -10.88 9.72
N HIS A 31 4.65 -10.10 8.85
CA HIS A 31 4.00 -8.83 9.25
C HIS A 31 2.53 -9.01 9.63
N ALA A 32 2.02 -10.25 9.61
CA ALA A 32 0.63 -10.61 9.91
C ALA A 32 -0.38 -9.69 9.18
N THR A 33 -0.20 -9.59 7.86
CA THR A 33 -0.99 -8.72 6.98
C THR A 33 -1.47 -9.53 5.77
N PRO A 34 -2.69 -9.32 5.26
CA PRO A 34 -3.10 -9.96 4.02
C PRO A 34 -2.52 -9.27 2.77
N TRP A 35 -1.94 -8.08 2.91
CA TRP A 35 -1.48 -7.25 1.79
C TRP A 35 -0.02 -7.53 1.44
N ASP A 36 0.29 -7.72 0.15
CA ASP A 36 1.65 -7.96 -0.36
C ASP A 36 2.15 -6.89 -1.34
N HIS A 37 1.26 -6.00 -1.79
CA HIS A 37 1.62 -4.90 -2.68
C HIS A 37 0.76 -3.69 -2.41
N ILE A 38 1.32 -2.51 -2.66
CA ILE A 38 0.62 -1.24 -2.49
C ILE A 38 0.96 -0.30 -3.64
N GLY A 39 0.05 0.63 -3.91
CA GLY A 39 0.31 1.78 -4.77
C GLY A 39 -0.37 3.02 -4.24
N VAL A 40 0.13 4.18 -4.65
CA VAL A 40 -0.42 5.47 -4.29
C VAL A 40 -1.14 6.05 -5.49
N VAL A 41 -2.37 6.54 -5.29
CA VAL A 41 -3.14 7.21 -6.33
C VAL A 41 -2.63 8.64 -6.47
N VAL A 42 -2.39 9.05 -7.71
CA VAL A 42 -2.12 10.45 -8.07
C VAL A 42 -3.02 10.80 -9.25
N LYS A 43 -3.77 11.88 -9.10
CA LYS A 43 -4.63 12.41 -10.15
C LYS A 43 -3.79 13.21 -11.15
N ASP A 44 -3.93 12.89 -12.42
CA ASP A 44 -3.22 13.53 -13.52
C ASP A 44 -3.91 14.86 -13.93
N LYS A 45 -3.31 15.63 -14.84
CA LYS A 45 -3.82 16.94 -15.30
C LYS A 45 -5.15 16.86 -16.03
N ASP A 46 -5.40 15.75 -16.71
CA ASP A 46 -6.67 15.44 -17.37
C ASP A 46 -7.76 14.94 -16.40
N GLY A 47 -7.45 14.88 -15.09
CA GLY A 47 -8.36 14.41 -14.05
C GLY A 47 -8.39 12.88 -13.90
N THR A 48 -7.64 12.13 -14.72
CA THR A 48 -7.57 10.66 -14.61
C THR A 48 -6.79 10.23 -13.37
N ASN A 49 -7.19 9.11 -12.78
CA ASN A 49 -6.47 8.56 -11.64
C ASN A 49 -5.42 7.57 -12.12
N ARG A 50 -4.18 7.81 -11.72
CA ARG A 50 -3.06 6.91 -11.96
C ARG A 50 -2.57 6.33 -10.65
N ILE A 51 -1.99 5.15 -10.71
CA ILE A 51 -1.40 4.49 -9.56
C ILE A 51 0.10 4.39 -9.74
N TRP A 52 0.83 4.84 -8.73
CA TRP A 52 2.28 4.79 -8.65
C TRP A 52 2.70 3.66 -7.73
N GLU A 53 3.53 2.76 -8.26
CA GLU A 53 3.95 1.54 -7.59
C GLU A 53 5.45 1.37 -7.73
N ALA A 54 6.07 0.81 -6.70
CA ALA A 54 7.46 0.41 -6.78
C ALA A 54 7.54 -1.04 -7.28
N ALA A 55 8.14 -1.24 -8.45
CA ALA A 55 8.37 -2.54 -9.04
C ALA A 55 9.87 -2.89 -9.03
N PHE A 56 10.20 -4.15 -9.30
CA PHE A 56 11.61 -4.56 -9.41
C PHE A 56 12.40 -3.76 -10.46
N SER A 57 11.71 -3.29 -11.52
CA SER A 57 12.28 -2.43 -12.57
C SER A 57 12.29 -0.94 -12.22
N GLY A 58 12.07 -0.56 -10.95
CA GLY A 58 11.93 0.83 -10.51
C GLY A 58 10.50 1.29 -10.29
N VAL A 59 10.35 2.59 -10.04
CA VAL A 59 9.03 3.22 -9.87
C VAL A 59 8.31 3.24 -11.22
N LYS A 60 7.06 2.79 -11.24
CA LYS A 60 6.20 2.74 -12.42
C LYS A 60 4.85 3.37 -12.09
N HIS A 61 4.21 3.91 -13.11
CA HIS A 61 2.82 4.34 -13.04
C HIS A 61 1.94 3.55 -14.00
N TYR A 62 0.66 3.46 -13.70
CA TYR A 62 -0.34 2.88 -14.59
C TYR A 62 -1.64 3.67 -14.49
N ASP A 63 -2.46 3.62 -15.53
CA ASP A 63 -3.87 3.94 -15.38
C ASP A 63 -4.47 3.04 -14.27
N LEU A 64 -5.16 3.65 -13.32
CA LEU A 64 -5.65 2.94 -12.15
C LEU A 64 -6.64 1.85 -12.55
N HIS A 65 -7.60 2.17 -13.44
CA HIS A 65 -8.64 1.22 -13.82
C HIS A 65 -8.03 -0.02 -14.49
N ALA A 66 -7.16 0.19 -15.48
CA ALA A 66 -6.49 -0.88 -16.19
C ALA A 66 -5.53 -1.69 -15.30
N ARG A 67 -4.95 -1.07 -14.25
CA ARG A 67 -4.08 -1.75 -13.28
C ARG A 67 -4.88 -2.61 -12.29
N LEU A 68 -6.08 -2.18 -11.89
CA LEU A 68 -6.98 -2.97 -11.05
C LEU A 68 -7.42 -4.25 -11.80
N GLN A 69 -7.82 -4.11 -13.06
CA GLN A 69 -8.23 -5.23 -13.91
C GLN A 69 -7.11 -6.27 -14.12
N ARG A 70 -5.87 -5.82 -14.29
CA ARG A 70 -4.70 -6.69 -14.54
C ARG A 70 -3.98 -7.14 -13.27
N SER A 71 -4.51 -6.81 -12.09
CA SER A 71 -3.79 -7.00 -10.82
C SER A 71 -3.57 -8.45 -10.39
N SER A 72 -4.41 -9.38 -10.88
CA SER A 72 -4.53 -10.76 -10.40
C SER A 72 -4.82 -10.89 -8.89
N ALA A 73 -5.12 -9.78 -8.21
CA ALA A 73 -5.42 -9.74 -6.80
C ALA A 73 -6.83 -10.29 -6.55
N TYR A 74 -6.96 -11.17 -5.55
CA TYR A 74 -8.28 -11.67 -5.13
C TYR A 74 -8.95 -10.73 -4.13
N MET A 75 -8.20 -9.80 -3.54
CA MET A 75 -8.73 -8.77 -2.65
C MET A 75 -7.98 -7.46 -2.89
N ILE A 76 -8.74 -6.37 -2.98
CA ILE A 76 -8.23 -5.01 -3.13
C ILE A 76 -8.90 -4.16 -2.06
N ALA A 77 -8.11 -3.39 -1.33
CA ALA A 77 -8.62 -2.41 -0.37
C ALA A 77 -8.09 -1.02 -0.68
N VAL A 78 -8.85 -0.02 -0.28
CA VAL A 78 -8.47 1.38 -0.38
C VAL A 78 -8.34 1.95 1.03
N ARG A 79 -7.25 2.67 1.26
CA ARG A 79 -7.08 3.55 2.42
C ARG A 79 -7.09 4.97 1.92
N ARG A 80 -8.19 5.67 2.22
CA ARG A 80 -8.32 7.09 1.87
C ARG A 80 -7.46 7.90 2.83
N LEU A 81 -6.80 8.91 2.32
CA LEU A 81 -6.25 9.97 3.17
C LEU A 81 -7.43 10.72 3.83
N TYR A 82 -7.35 11.12 5.09
CA TYR A 82 -8.43 11.84 5.76
C TYR A 82 -8.06 13.32 5.88
N THR A 83 -8.02 14.00 4.74
CA THR A 83 -7.75 15.44 4.65
C THR A 83 -8.44 16.04 3.43
N GLU A 84 -8.62 17.35 3.39
CA GLU A 84 -9.10 18.01 2.18
C GLU A 84 -8.02 18.00 1.09
N ARG A 85 -8.36 17.54 -0.12
CA ARG A 85 -7.44 17.52 -1.26
C ARG A 85 -7.65 18.79 -2.07
N ASN A 86 -6.75 19.75 -1.89
CA ASN A 86 -6.70 20.96 -2.72
C ASN A 86 -5.76 20.77 -3.92
N ASP A 87 -5.81 21.74 -4.83
CA ASP A 87 -5.03 21.67 -6.07
C ASP A 87 -3.52 21.81 -5.85
N ALA A 88 -3.10 22.53 -4.81
CA ALA A 88 -1.70 22.63 -4.43
C ALA A 88 -1.12 21.26 -4.02
N MET A 89 -1.88 20.46 -3.25
CA MET A 89 -1.49 19.11 -2.87
C MET A 89 -1.42 18.19 -4.10
N ARG A 90 -2.40 18.30 -5.02
CA ARG A 90 -2.40 17.51 -6.26
C ARG A 90 -1.21 17.86 -7.14
N GLU A 91 -0.90 19.14 -7.28
CA GLU A 91 0.23 19.61 -8.07
C GLU A 91 1.57 19.19 -7.45
N SER A 92 1.73 19.35 -6.13
CA SER A 92 2.93 18.88 -5.42
C SER A 92 3.13 17.37 -5.58
N ALA A 93 2.06 16.58 -5.51
CA ALA A 93 2.14 15.14 -5.78
C ALA A 93 2.57 14.85 -7.22
N ARG A 94 2.02 15.58 -8.22
CA ARG A 94 2.42 15.44 -9.63
C ARG A 94 3.89 15.76 -9.85
N GLN A 95 4.39 16.83 -9.26
CA GLN A 95 5.81 17.22 -9.32
C GLN A 95 6.70 16.15 -8.69
N TYR A 96 6.35 15.71 -7.48
CA TYR A 96 7.09 14.67 -6.79
C TYR A 96 7.16 13.38 -7.60
N VAL A 97 6.03 12.95 -8.18
CA VAL A 97 6.03 11.72 -8.95
C VAL A 97 6.85 11.84 -10.24
N ALA A 98 6.82 12.99 -10.92
CA ALA A 98 7.70 13.26 -12.06
C ALA A 98 9.20 13.21 -11.68
N GLU A 99 9.57 13.69 -10.48
CA GLU A 99 10.96 13.64 -9.99
C GLU A 99 11.46 12.24 -9.63
N ILE A 100 10.55 11.34 -9.25
CA ILE A 100 10.90 9.96 -8.88
C ILE A 100 10.67 8.98 -10.03
N GLU A 101 10.01 9.42 -11.10
CA GLU A 101 9.84 8.64 -12.30
C GLU A 101 11.22 8.20 -12.80
N GLN A 102 11.37 6.92 -13.12
CA GLN A 102 12.63 6.30 -13.55
C GLN A 102 13.71 6.16 -12.47
N ARG A 103 13.47 6.54 -11.20
CA ARG A 103 14.43 6.18 -10.13
C ARG A 103 14.52 4.65 -10.02
N PRO A 104 15.74 4.09 -10.03
CA PRO A 104 15.91 2.65 -9.91
C PRO A 104 15.42 2.19 -8.55
N TYR A 105 14.93 0.96 -8.50
CA TYR A 105 14.53 0.35 -7.24
C TYR A 105 15.79 0.18 -6.39
N LYS A 106 15.91 0.97 -5.31
CA LYS A 106 17.17 1.10 -4.56
C LYS A 106 17.57 -0.14 -3.76
N ALA A 107 16.66 -1.09 -3.57
CA ALA A 107 16.93 -2.28 -2.76
C ALA A 107 17.35 -3.46 -3.64
N SER A 108 18.46 -4.10 -3.29
CA SER A 108 18.86 -5.36 -3.89
C SER A 108 17.85 -6.46 -3.54
N TYR A 109 17.79 -7.53 -4.35
CA TYR A 109 16.91 -8.66 -4.07
C TYR A 109 17.14 -9.27 -2.68
N ALA A 110 18.40 -9.32 -2.23
CA ALA A 110 18.75 -9.79 -0.89
C ALA A 110 18.18 -8.87 0.21
N GLN A 111 18.24 -7.54 0.01
CA GLN A 111 17.63 -6.58 0.95
C GLN A 111 16.12 -6.72 0.99
N LEU A 112 15.47 -6.92 -0.17
CA LEU A 112 14.03 -7.15 -0.24
C LEU A 112 13.59 -8.40 0.53
N VAL A 113 14.27 -9.52 0.30
CA VAL A 113 14.01 -10.76 1.01
C VAL A 113 14.22 -10.56 2.51
N ARG A 114 15.34 -9.94 2.91
CA ARG A 114 15.61 -9.62 4.31
C ARG A 114 14.48 -8.82 4.93
N VAL A 115 14.00 -7.76 4.30
CA VAL A 115 12.90 -6.93 4.82
C VAL A 115 11.59 -7.72 4.91
N ALA A 116 11.30 -8.56 3.91
CA ALA A 116 10.10 -9.40 3.91
C ALA A 116 10.09 -10.39 5.08
N VAL A 117 11.24 -10.99 5.40
CA VAL A 117 11.34 -12.04 6.43
C VAL A 117 11.77 -11.54 7.81
N SER A 118 12.23 -10.28 7.92
CA SER A 118 12.69 -9.72 9.19
C SER A 118 11.54 -9.21 10.06
N GLN A 119 11.59 -9.54 11.34
CA GLN A 119 10.72 -8.94 12.34
C GLN A 119 11.34 -7.63 12.86
N TYR A 120 10.53 -6.57 12.88
CA TYR A 120 10.92 -5.28 13.44
C TYR A 120 10.11 -5.00 14.71
N PRO A 121 10.73 -5.03 15.92
CA PRO A 121 10.00 -4.89 17.18
C PRO A 121 9.14 -3.62 17.27
N ALA A 122 9.60 -2.51 16.69
CA ALA A 122 8.85 -1.26 16.66
C ALA A 122 7.57 -1.36 15.81
N LYS A 123 7.61 -2.05 14.66
CA LYS A 123 6.42 -2.29 13.82
C LYS A 123 5.41 -3.19 14.54
N ARG A 124 5.90 -4.23 15.22
CA ARG A 124 5.05 -5.11 16.03
C ARG A 124 4.36 -4.32 17.15
N ARG A 125 5.11 -3.54 17.95
CA ARG A 125 4.54 -2.71 19.01
C ARG A 125 3.48 -1.73 18.52
N ARG A 126 3.74 -1.04 17.39
CA ARG A 126 2.77 -0.11 16.79
C ARG A 126 1.47 -0.81 16.38
N ARG A 127 1.57 -2.00 15.80
CA ARG A 127 0.41 -2.81 15.41
C ARG A 127 -0.39 -3.25 16.64
N ASP A 128 0.30 -3.71 17.67
CA ASP A 128 -0.34 -4.19 18.90
C ASP A 128 -1.06 -3.03 19.60
N LEU A 129 -0.44 -1.85 19.68
CA LEU A 129 -1.08 -0.62 20.17
C LEU A 129 -2.32 -0.25 19.35
N HIS A 130 -2.22 -0.25 18.01
CA HIS A 130 -3.36 0.07 17.15
C HIS A 130 -4.54 -0.90 17.35
N ARG A 131 -4.27 -2.20 17.51
CA ARG A 131 -5.32 -3.19 17.83
C ARG A 131 -5.97 -2.92 19.17
N SER A 132 -5.19 -2.57 20.19
CA SER A 132 -5.74 -2.21 21.50
C SER A 132 -6.61 -0.96 21.44
N MET A 133 -6.18 0.08 20.72
CA MET A 133 -6.98 1.29 20.52
C MET A 133 -8.31 0.99 19.82
N ARG A 134 -8.28 0.19 18.76
CA ARG A 134 -9.49 -0.22 18.01
C ARG A 134 -10.50 -0.96 18.88
N ARG A 135 -10.04 -1.87 19.75
CA ARG A 135 -10.92 -2.58 20.69
C ARG A 135 -11.57 -1.63 21.67
N LEU A 136 -10.79 -0.70 22.24
CA LEU A 136 -11.32 0.30 23.17
C LEU A 136 -12.35 1.22 22.51
N GLU A 137 -12.15 1.62 21.25
CA GLU A 137 -13.14 2.38 20.47
C GLU A 137 -14.46 1.59 20.29
N GLU A 138 -14.36 0.30 19.96
CA GLU A 138 -15.50 -0.59 19.78
C GLU A 138 -16.27 -0.79 21.09
N ASP A 139 -15.56 -1.04 22.20
CA ASP A 139 -16.14 -1.17 23.54
C ASP A 139 -16.82 0.13 23.98
N ALA A 140 -16.21 1.30 23.74
CA ALA A 140 -16.80 2.60 24.05
C ALA A 140 -18.10 2.85 23.27
N THR A 141 -18.09 2.55 21.96
CA THR A 141 -19.28 2.68 21.11
C THR A 141 -20.42 1.77 21.58
N PHE A 142 -20.08 0.55 22.02
CA PHE A 142 -21.06 -0.39 22.57
C PHE A 142 -21.69 0.14 23.86
N VAL A 143 -20.89 0.64 24.80
CA VAL A 143 -21.41 1.24 26.05
C VAL A 143 -22.29 2.45 25.77
N GLU A 144 -21.92 3.32 24.84
CA GLU A 144 -22.73 4.47 24.43
C GLU A 144 -24.09 4.07 23.83
N SER A 145 -24.17 2.91 23.16
CA SER A 145 -25.42 2.41 22.58
C SER A 145 -26.40 1.79 23.58
N GLU A 146 -25.92 1.45 24.79
CA GLU A 146 -26.71 0.88 25.89
C GLU A 146 -27.19 1.94 26.91
N LEU A 147 -26.82 3.21 26.71
CA LEU A 147 -27.25 4.38 27.50
C LEU A 147 -28.39 5.13 26.82
#